data_AF-Q7YQJ6-F1
#
_entry.id   AF-Q7YQJ6-F1
#
_cell.length_a   1.000
_cell.length_b   1.000
_cell.length_c   1.000
_cell.angle_alpha   90.00
_cell.angle_beta   90.00
_cell.angle_gamma   90.00
#
_symmetry.space_group_name_H-M   'P 1'
#
loop_
_entity.id
_entity.type
_entity.pdbx_description
1 polymer ?
#
loop_
_entity_poly.entity_id
_entity_poly.type
_entity_poly.pdbx_seq_one_letter_code
_entity_poly.pdbx_strand_id
1 'polypeptide(L)'
;PILLLGSTIPLCSAQWERMFNTSRIPGEETDTIQHLRDSKHIVVFHRGRYFKVWLYHDGRLLRPREIEQQVQRILEDPSEPQPGEAKLAALTAADRVPWARCRQAYFGHGKNKQSLDAIEKAAFFVTLDETEQGYREEDPETSMDSYAKSLLHGRCFDRWFDKSFTFIIFKNGKIGINAEHSWADAPIMGHLWEYVMATDSFQLGYTEDGHCKGDTNPNIPYPTRLQWDIPEECQEVIETSLSSANLLANDVDFHSFPFRTFGKGLIKKCKTSPDAFVQLSLQLAHYKDMGKFSLTYEASMTRLFREGRTETVRSCTTESCNFVLAMMDPTQTAEQKLKLFKIASEKHQLLYRLAMTGAGIDRHLFCLYVVSKYLAVDSPFLKEVLSEPWRLSTSQTPPQQVELFNLDRNPDYVSSGGGFGPVADDGYGVSYILVGEDLINFHISSKFSCPETDSHRFGKNLREAMIDIISLFGFSPNSRK
;
A
#
# COMPACT_ATOMS: atom_id res chain seq x y z
N PRO A 1 13.43 21.55 -2.32
CA PRO A 1 11.96 21.49 -2.48
C PRO A 1 11.60 20.15 -3.11
N ILE A 2 10.46 19.53 -2.76
CA ILE A 2 10.01 18.32 -3.46
C ILE A 2 9.44 18.77 -4.80
N LEU A 3 10.00 18.27 -5.89
CA LEU A 3 9.65 18.66 -7.25
C LEU A 3 8.92 17.51 -7.96
N LEU A 4 8.08 17.86 -8.93
CA LEU A 4 7.59 16.90 -9.89
C LEU A 4 8.79 16.30 -10.66
N LEU A 5 8.84 14.97 -10.78
CA LEU A 5 9.98 14.27 -11.38
C LEU A 5 10.32 14.81 -12.77
N GLY A 6 11.59 15.16 -12.99
CA GLY A 6 12.06 15.73 -14.27
C GLY A 6 11.54 17.14 -14.56
N SER A 7 11.04 17.87 -13.56
CA SER A 7 10.45 19.19 -13.70
C SER A 7 10.95 20.16 -12.62
N THR A 8 10.73 21.46 -12.84
CA THR A 8 11.00 22.53 -11.87
C THR A 8 9.77 22.90 -11.04
N ILE A 9 8.64 22.21 -11.25
CA ILE A 9 7.37 22.51 -10.58
C ILE A 9 7.37 21.94 -9.16
N PRO A 10 7.14 22.76 -8.12
CA PRO A 10 7.09 22.29 -6.75
C PRO A 10 5.82 21.48 -6.47
N LEU A 11 5.95 20.48 -5.59
CA LEU A 11 4.85 19.72 -5.04
C LEU A 11 4.74 19.95 -3.53
N CYS A 12 3.51 19.91 -3.03
CA CYS A 12 3.21 19.93 -1.60
C CYS A 12 3.92 18.77 -0.89
N SER A 13 4.55 19.07 0.26
CA SER A 13 5.27 18.13 1.10
C SER A 13 4.56 17.83 2.43
N ALA A 14 3.33 18.32 2.64
CA ALA A 14 2.63 18.22 3.92
C ALA A 14 2.45 16.78 4.42
N GLN A 15 2.31 15.81 3.51
CA GLN A 15 2.15 14.41 3.87
C GLN A 15 3.41 13.81 4.52
N TRP A 16 4.62 14.27 4.17
CA TRP A 16 5.87 13.77 4.77
C TRP A 16 6.03 14.16 6.24
N GLU A 17 5.46 15.29 6.67
CA GLU A 17 5.50 15.70 8.08
C GLU A 17 4.87 14.64 8.98
N ARG A 18 3.85 13.93 8.47
CA ARG A 18 3.04 12.97 9.24
C ARG A 18 3.50 11.52 9.11
N MET A 19 4.61 11.24 8.43
CA MET A 19 5.09 9.87 8.21
C MET A 19 5.44 9.17 9.52
N PHE A 20 6.22 9.84 10.35
CA PHE A 20 6.64 9.35 11.67
C PHE A 20 5.79 9.98 12.77
N ASN A 21 5.81 9.34 13.95
CA ASN A 21 5.17 9.85 15.17
C ASN A 21 3.65 10.06 15.01
N THR A 22 3.03 9.26 14.14
CA THR A 22 1.63 9.41 13.78
C THR A 22 0.86 8.13 14.04
N SER A 23 -0.34 8.27 14.59
CA SER A 23 -1.27 7.18 14.83
C SER A 23 -2.69 7.66 14.61
N ARG A 24 -3.50 6.79 14.01
CA ARG A 24 -4.95 6.88 14.04
C ARG A 24 -5.44 6.50 15.44
N ILE A 25 -6.39 7.24 15.96
CA ILE A 25 -7.00 7.01 17.27
C ILE A 25 -8.47 6.70 17.02
N PRO A 26 -8.98 5.54 17.46
CA PRO A 26 -10.36 5.15 17.22
C PRO A 26 -11.33 6.05 17.98
N GLY A 27 -12.46 6.37 17.35
CA GLY A 27 -13.60 7.06 17.98
C GLY A 27 -14.92 6.35 17.65
N GLU A 28 -15.95 6.55 18.49
CA GLU A 28 -17.25 5.90 18.25
C GLU A 28 -17.97 6.44 17.00
N GLU A 29 -17.83 7.74 16.72
CA GLU A 29 -18.42 8.36 15.52
C GLU A 29 -17.38 8.62 14.43
N THR A 30 -16.18 9.04 14.80
CA THR A 30 -15.12 9.42 13.87
C THR A 30 -13.77 9.21 14.52
N ASP A 31 -12.85 8.57 13.78
CA ASP A 31 -11.46 8.42 14.18
C ASP A 31 -10.69 9.73 13.99
N THR A 32 -9.59 9.91 14.72
CA THR A 32 -8.73 11.09 14.60
C THR A 32 -7.29 10.70 14.28
N ILE A 33 -6.55 11.59 13.60
CA ILE A 33 -5.12 11.40 13.39
C ILE A 33 -4.35 12.24 14.41
N GLN A 34 -3.60 11.56 15.26
CA GLN A 34 -2.64 12.16 16.17
C GLN A 34 -1.26 12.15 15.52
N HIS A 35 -0.64 13.32 15.40
CA HIS A 35 0.75 13.48 14.98
C HIS A 35 1.54 14.26 16.03
N LEU A 36 2.72 13.75 16.39
CA LEU A 36 3.59 14.34 17.41
C LEU A 36 4.95 14.73 16.81
N ARG A 37 5.57 15.78 17.35
CA ARG A 37 6.82 16.33 16.78
C ARG A 37 8.09 15.75 17.39
N ASP A 38 8.02 15.17 18.57
CA ASP A 38 9.16 14.98 19.46
C ASP A 38 9.28 13.56 20.03
N SER A 39 8.61 12.58 19.43
CA SER A 39 8.81 11.19 19.83
C SER A 39 10.17 10.67 19.40
N LYS A 40 10.77 9.84 20.26
CA LYS A 40 12.18 9.40 20.16
C LYS A 40 12.34 7.89 20.33
N HIS A 41 11.25 7.13 20.19
CA HIS A 41 11.26 5.68 20.35
C HIS A 41 10.41 5.00 19.28
N ILE A 42 10.66 3.72 19.06
CA ILE A 42 9.78 2.81 18.33
C ILE A 42 9.17 1.81 19.31
N VAL A 43 8.14 1.09 18.85
CA VAL A 43 7.68 -0.12 19.52
C VAL A 43 7.92 -1.31 18.60
N VAL A 44 8.50 -2.36 19.17
CA VAL A 44 8.77 -3.64 18.51
C VAL A 44 7.83 -4.70 19.07
N PHE A 45 7.13 -5.40 18.19
CA PHE A 45 6.36 -6.60 18.49
C PHE A 45 7.16 -7.85 18.13
N HIS A 46 7.27 -8.79 19.07
CA HIS A 46 7.89 -10.08 18.83
C HIS A 46 7.27 -11.15 19.73
N ARG A 47 6.83 -12.27 19.14
CA ARG A 47 6.21 -13.41 19.86
C ARG A 47 5.11 -12.99 20.86
N GLY A 48 4.19 -12.12 20.42
CA GLY A 48 3.06 -11.69 21.25
C GLY A 48 3.40 -10.64 22.32
N ARG A 49 4.59 -10.03 22.28
CA ARG A 49 5.10 -9.12 23.30
C ARG A 49 5.52 -7.81 22.68
N TYR A 50 5.40 -6.72 23.44
CA TYR A 50 5.70 -5.37 22.99
C TYR A 50 6.86 -4.77 23.77
N PHE A 51 7.79 -4.13 23.06
CA PHE A 51 9.00 -3.54 23.61
C PHE A 51 9.17 -2.11 23.10
N LYS A 52 9.35 -1.16 24.02
CA LYS A 52 9.75 0.21 23.67
C LYS A 52 11.26 0.26 23.49
N VAL A 53 11.72 0.76 22.34
CA VAL A 53 13.14 0.93 22.01
C VAL A 53 13.41 2.40 21.73
N TRP A 54 14.29 3.02 22.52
CA TRP A 54 14.73 4.39 22.27
C TRP A 54 15.63 4.45 21.03
N LEU A 55 15.41 5.46 20.19
CA LEU A 55 16.21 5.69 18.98
C LEU A 55 17.39 6.63 19.23
N TYR A 56 17.46 7.28 20.39
CA TYR A 56 18.46 8.29 20.70
C TYR A 56 19.17 8.01 22.02
N HIS A 57 20.48 8.24 22.05
CA HIS A 57 21.32 8.18 23.24
C HIS A 57 22.41 9.25 23.12
N ASP A 58 22.73 9.93 24.22
CA ASP A 58 23.72 11.03 24.27
C ASP A 58 23.53 12.11 23.19
N GLY A 59 22.27 12.49 22.93
CA GLY A 59 21.93 13.55 21.98
C GLY A 59 22.05 13.19 20.50
N ARG A 60 22.40 11.94 20.16
CA ARG A 60 22.47 11.43 18.79
C ARG A 60 21.52 10.26 18.55
N LEU A 61 21.24 9.99 17.27
CA LEU A 61 20.58 8.76 16.86
C LEU A 61 21.50 7.55 17.16
N LEU A 62 20.89 6.42 17.52
CA LEU A 62 21.58 5.14 17.61
C LEU A 62 22.14 4.74 16.25
N ARG A 63 23.33 4.14 16.26
CA ARG A 63 23.98 3.57 15.07
C ARG A 63 23.34 2.22 14.72
N PRO A 64 23.46 1.76 13.46
CA PRO A 64 22.93 0.45 13.05
C PRO A 64 23.35 -0.70 13.98
N ARG A 65 24.63 -0.80 14.35
CA ARG A 65 25.12 -1.84 15.29
C ARG A 65 24.52 -1.75 16.69
N GLU A 66 24.19 -0.55 17.16
CA GLU A 66 23.50 -0.36 18.45
C GLU A 66 22.02 -0.79 18.33
N ILE A 67 21.34 -0.48 17.22
CA ILE A 67 19.97 -0.95 16.96
C ILE A 67 19.93 -2.47 16.88
N GLU A 68 20.87 -3.08 16.16
CA GLU A 68 21.03 -4.54 16.09
C GLU A 68 21.18 -5.15 17.49
N GLN A 69 22.01 -4.55 18.35
CA GLN A 69 22.13 -4.97 19.76
C GLN A 69 20.80 -4.88 20.52
N GLN A 70 19.96 -3.86 20.25
CA GLN A 70 18.63 -3.75 20.87
C GLN A 70 17.67 -4.84 20.36
N VAL A 71 17.70 -5.16 19.08
CA VAL A 71 16.88 -6.21 18.47
C VAL A 71 17.31 -7.57 19.01
N GLN A 72 18.61 -7.86 19.11
CA GLN A 72 19.11 -9.10 19.69
C GLN A 72 18.62 -9.31 21.13
N ARG A 73 18.65 -8.26 21.96
CA ARG A 73 18.11 -8.30 23.33
C ARG A 73 16.62 -8.65 23.36
N ILE A 74 15.83 -8.26 22.35
CA ILE A 74 14.41 -8.60 22.25
C ILE A 74 14.22 -10.06 21.83
N LEU A 75 15.02 -10.54 20.88
CA LEU A 75 14.99 -11.93 20.42
C LEU A 75 15.39 -12.91 21.54
N GLU A 76 16.34 -12.52 22.38
CA GLU A 76 16.84 -13.31 23.52
C GLU A 76 16.00 -13.16 24.79
N ASP A 77 15.04 -12.23 24.84
CA ASP A 77 14.22 -11.99 26.03
C ASP A 77 13.33 -13.22 26.32
N PRO A 78 13.43 -13.83 27.52
CA PRO A 78 12.72 -15.07 27.85
C PRO A 78 11.31 -14.85 28.42
N SER A 79 10.84 -13.60 28.52
CA SER A 79 9.51 -13.32 29.08
C SER A 79 8.40 -13.91 28.22
N GLU A 80 7.32 -14.38 28.84
CA GLU A 80 6.12 -14.81 28.14
C GLU A 80 5.13 -13.62 27.98
N PRO A 81 4.23 -13.66 26.98
CA PRO A 81 3.15 -12.68 26.89
C PRO A 81 2.22 -12.77 28.10
N GLN A 82 1.74 -11.62 28.56
CA GLN A 82 0.69 -11.53 29.58
C GLN A 82 -0.66 -12.02 29.02
N PRO A 83 -1.63 -12.41 29.88
CA PRO A 83 -2.97 -12.79 29.42
C PRO A 83 -3.57 -11.74 28.48
N GLY A 84 -4.10 -12.18 27.33
CA GLY A 84 -4.64 -11.31 26.27
C GLY A 84 -3.61 -10.57 25.40
N GLU A 85 -2.37 -10.39 25.86
CA GLU A 85 -1.40 -9.52 25.19
C GLU A 85 -1.01 -10.01 23.79
N ALA A 86 -0.82 -11.32 23.64
CA ALA A 86 -0.33 -11.92 22.40
C ALA A 86 -1.18 -11.56 21.18
N LYS A 87 -2.48 -11.34 21.40
CA LYS A 87 -3.48 -11.01 20.38
C LYS A 87 -3.99 -9.58 20.46
N LEU A 88 -3.45 -8.76 21.36
CA LEU A 88 -3.97 -7.43 21.68
C LEU A 88 -4.19 -6.54 20.44
N ALA A 89 -3.29 -6.58 19.47
CA ALA A 89 -3.41 -5.73 18.28
C ALA A 89 -4.59 -6.11 17.36
N ALA A 90 -5.25 -7.25 17.58
CA ALA A 90 -6.49 -7.62 16.89
C ALA A 90 -7.60 -6.59 17.09
N LEU A 91 -7.57 -5.83 18.19
CA LEU A 91 -8.48 -4.70 18.40
C LEU A 91 -8.34 -3.65 17.28
N THR A 92 -7.16 -3.50 16.68
CA THR A 92 -6.94 -2.53 15.59
C THR A 92 -7.33 -3.05 14.20
N ALA A 93 -7.65 -4.35 14.08
CA ALA A 93 -7.79 -5.06 12.80
C ALA A 93 -9.24 -5.21 12.30
N ALA A 94 -10.23 -4.88 13.14
CA ALA A 94 -11.66 -5.08 12.87
C ALA A 94 -12.45 -3.77 12.94
N ASP A 95 -13.74 -3.86 13.27
CA ASP A 95 -14.64 -2.71 13.37
C ASP A 95 -14.15 -1.64 14.34
N ARG A 96 -14.35 -0.38 13.94
CA ARG A 96 -13.78 0.79 14.62
C ARG A 96 -14.45 1.09 15.96
N VAL A 97 -15.77 0.90 16.04
CA VAL A 97 -16.56 1.22 17.24
C VAL A 97 -16.26 0.27 18.42
N PRO A 98 -16.21 -1.07 18.24
CA PRO A 98 -15.75 -1.97 19.30
C PRO A 98 -14.35 -1.59 19.82
N TRP A 99 -13.42 -1.25 18.94
CA TRP A 99 -12.09 -0.79 19.35
C TRP A 99 -12.16 0.51 20.15
N ALA A 100 -12.88 1.53 19.69
CA ALA A 100 -13.04 2.79 20.41
C ALA A 100 -13.56 2.60 21.85
N ARG A 101 -14.59 1.76 22.02
CA ARG A 101 -15.18 1.45 23.33
C ARG A 101 -14.21 0.66 24.21
N CYS A 102 -13.56 -0.36 23.66
CA CYS A 102 -12.57 -1.15 24.38
C CYS A 102 -11.38 -0.29 24.85
N ARG A 103 -10.88 0.59 23.98
CA ARG A 103 -9.83 1.57 24.31
C ARG A 103 -10.24 2.46 25.48
N GLN A 104 -11.44 3.01 25.47
CA GLN A 104 -11.95 3.86 26.55
C GLN A 104 -12.08 3.11 27.87
N ALA A 105 -12.63 1.89 27.83
CA ALA A 105 -12.90 1.09 29.03
C ALA A 105 -11.62 0.59 29.71
N TYR A 106 -10.65 0.07 28.95
CA TYR A 106 -9.53 -0.69 29.51
C TYR A 106 -8.16 -0.03 29.36
N PHE A 107 -8.01 0.98 28.49
CA PHE A 107 -6.72 1.60 28.18
C PHE A 107 -6.65 3.09 28.56
N GLY A 108 -7.61 3.58 29.35
CA GLY A 108 -7.67 4.96 29.81
C GLY A 108 -6.78 5.29 31.03
N HIS A 109 -6.34 4.29 31.79
CA HIS A 109 -5.56 4.47 33.02
C HIS A 109 -4.50 3.37 33.26
N GLY A 110 -3.68 3.57 34.30
CA GLY A 110 -2.74 2.56 34.80
C GLY A 110 -1.67 2.13 33.80
N LYS A 111 -1.25 0.86 33.89
CA LYS A 111 -0.21 0.28 33.03
C LYS A 111 -0.64 0.20 31.56
N ASN A 112 -1.90 -0.15 31.30
CA ASN A 112 -2.47 -0.20 29.94
C ASN A 112 -2.34 1.12 29.22
N LYS A 113 -2.70 2.23 29.88
CA LYS A 113 -2.56 3.56 29.28
C LYS A 113 -1.11 3.90 28.98
N GLN A 114 -0.19 3.60 29.90
CA GLN A 114 1.25 3.88 29.69
C GLN A 114 1.81 3.09 28.50
N SER A 115 1.42 1.82 28.38
CA SER A 115 1.84 0.95 27.28
C SER A 115 1.19 1.34 25.95
N LEU A 116 -0.10 1.65 25.93
CA LEU A 116 -0.79 2.14 24.73
C LEU A 116 -0.24 3.49 24.28
N ASP A 117 0.01 4.43 25.21
CA ASP A 117 0.68 5.69 24.91
C ASP A 117 2.07 5.44 24.28
N ALA A 118 2.81 4.42 24.72
CA ALA A 118 4.09 4.08 24.11
C ALA A 118 3.92 3.65 22.64
N ILE A 119 2.88 2.90 22.30
CA ILE A 119 2.58 2.48 20.92
C ILE A 119 2.12 3.67 20.07
N GLU A 120 1.10 4.40 20.53
CA GLU A 120 0.50 5.53 19.80
C GLU A 120 1.54 6.64 19.55
N LYS A 121 2.41 6.90 20.53
CA LYS A 121 3.46 7.92 20.40
C LYS A 121 4.69 7.43 19.64
N ALA A 122 4.86 6.13 19.36
CA ALA A 122 6.06 5.62 18.68
C ALA A 122 6.30 6.32 17.33
N ALA A 123 7.56 6.41 16.89
CA ALA A 123 7.89 6.93 15.56
C ALA A 123 7.27 6.08 14.46
N PHE A 124 7.36 4.77 14.62
CA PHE A 124 6.70 3.75 13.81
C PHE A 124 6.64 2.45 14.61
N PHE A 125 5.89 1.48 14.12
CA PHE A 125 5.78 0.16 14.73
C PHE A 125 6.65 -0.83 13.97
N VAL A 126 7.27 -1.79 14.66
CA VAL A 126 8.09 -2.85 14.04
C VAL A 126 7.52 -4.19 14.43
N THR A 127 7.38 -5.09 13.47
CA THR A 127 7.03 -6.49 13.73
C THR A 127 8.19 -7.39 13.35
N LEU A 128 8.68 -8.17 14.31
CA LEU A 128 9.58 -9.30 14.08
C LEU A 128 8.72 -10.56 13.91
N ASP A 129 8.42 -10.89 12.66
CA ASP A 129 7.52 -11.96 12.24
C ASP A 129 8.27 -13.30 12.18
N GLU A 130 7.69 -14.33 12.79
CA GLU A 130 8.31 -15.67 12.88
C GLU A 130 8.12 -16.50 11.60
N THR A 131 7.33 -16.01 10.65
CA THR A 131 7.16 -16.66 9.36
C THR A 131 8.27 -16.31 8.38
N GLU A 132 8.50 -17.19 7.41
CA GLU A 132 9.36 -16.92 6.26
C GLU A 132 8.46 -16.59 5.08
N GLN A 133 8.71 -15.44 4.42
CA GLN A 133 7.94 -14.96 3.29
C GLN A 133 8.85 -14.43 2.20
N GLY A 134 8.31 -14.13 1.03
CA GLY A 134 9.04 -13.56 -0.11
C GLY A 134 8.98 -14.45 -1.34
N TYR A 135 9.49 -13.92 -2.45
CA TYR A 135 9.56 -14.62 -3.73
C TYR A 135 10.40 -15.90 -3.63
N ARG A 136 9.85 -17.01 -4.14
CA ARG A 136 10.52 -18.30 -4.31
C ARG A 136 10.47 -18.72 -5.77
N GLU A 137 11.61 -19.08 -6.35
CA GLU A 137 11.68 -19.45 -7.77
C GLU A 137 10.92 -20.74 -8.09
N GLU A 138 10.88 -21.68 -7.15
CA GLU A 138 10.18 -22.95 -7.25
C GLU A 138 8.65 -22.83 -7.17
N ASP A 139 8.13 -21.70 -6.67
CA ASP A 139 6.71 -21.43 -6.47
C ASP A 139 6.42 -19.92 -6.56
N PRO A 140 6.59 -19.30 -7.74
CA PRO A 140 6.67 -17.85 -7.88
C PRO A 140 5.34 -17.14 -7.63
N GLU A 141 4.22 -17.75 -7.98
CA GLU A 141 2.89 -17.14 -7.82
C GLU A 141 2.43 -17.22 -6.36
N THR A 142 2.29 -18.44 -5.82
CA THR A 142 1.82 -18.63 -4.45
C THR A 142 2.71 -17.96 -3.40
N SER A 143 4.04 -17.93 -3.62
CA SER A 143 4.96 -17.27 -2.69
C SER A 143 4.78 -15.76 -2.65
N MET A 144 4.53 -15.13 -3.80
CA MET A 144 4.25 -13.68 -3.86
C MET A 144 2.90 -13.34 -3.28
N ASP A 145 1.89 -14.17 -3.51
CA ASP A 145 0.54 -13.96 -2.97
C ASP A 145 0.54 -14.10 -1.45
N SER A 146 1.17 -15.16 -0.94
CA SER A 146 1.40 -15.35 0.50
C SER A 146 2.13 -14.16 1.11
N TYR A 147 3.17 -13.67 0.43
CA TYR A 147 3.95 -12.53 0.92
C TYR A 147 3.12 -11.25 0.98
N ALA A 148 2.39 -10.94 -0.09
CA ALA A 148 1.54 -9.74 -0.16
C ALA A 148 0.43 -9.78 0.89
N LYS A 149 -0.24 -10.92 1.08
CA LYS A 149 -1.27 -11.12 2.11
C LYS A 149 -0.69 -10.97 3.53
N SER A 150 0.49 -11.53 3.77
CA SER A 150 1.19 -11.38 5.06
C SER A 150 1.56 -9.93 5.37
N LEU A 151 1.90 -9.12 4.36
CA LEU A 151 2.11 -7.67 4.50
C LEU A 151 0.79 -6.91 4.69
N LEU A 152 -0.29 -7.32 4.01
CA LEU A 152 -1.58 -6.66 4.06
C LEU A 152 -2.28 -6.83 5.41
N HIS A 153 -2.37 -8.06 5.92
CA HIS A 153 -3.14 -8.36 7.14
C HIS A 153 -2.41 -9.25 8.15
N GLY A 154 -1.26 -9.84 7.81
CA GLY A 154 -0.52 -10.73 8.71
C GLY A 154 -1.43 -11.83 9.29
N ARG A 155 -1.34 -12.05 10.61
CA ARG A 155 -2.26 -12.93 11.36
C ARG A 155 -3.39 -12.16 12.04
N CYS A 156 -3.65 -10.93 11.60
CA CYS A 156 -4.65 -10.03 12.16
C CYS A 156 -4.39 -9.54 13.60
N PHE A 157 -3.28 -9.93 14.24
CA PHE A 157 -2.93 -9.50 15.61
C PHE A 157 -1.45 -9.14 15.80
N ASP A 158 -0.64 -9.27 14.75
CA ASP A 158 0.81 -9.03 14.76
C ASP A 158 1.20 -7.78 13.97
N ARG A 159 0.23 -6.90 13.72
CA ARG A 159 0.40 -5.56 13.13
C ARG A 159 -0.37 -4.59 14.00
N TRP A 160 0.12 -3.36 14.14
CA TRP A 160 -0.66 -2.28 14.75
C TRP A 160 -1.25 -1.41 13.64
N PHE A 161 -2.45 -1.77 13.17
CA PHE A 161 -3.04 -1.19 11.96
C PHE A 161 -3.39 0.31 12.08
N ASP A 162 -3.43 0.82 13.31
CA ASP A 162 -3.62 2.25 13.58
C ASP A 162 -2.32 3.06 13.49
N LYS A 163 -1.15 2.42 13.41
CA LYS A 163 0.12 3.14 13.26
C LYS A 163 0.21 3.68 11.84
N SER A 164 0.79 4.87 11.65
CA SER A 164 1.04 5.41 10.31
C SER A 164 1.66 4.39 9.37
N PHE A 165 2.64 3.63 9.88
CA PHE A 165 3.08 2.40 9.26
C PHE A 165 3.69 1.40 10.26
N THR A 166 3.61 0.11 9.91
CA THR A 166 4.32 -0.99 10.54
C THR A 166 5.41 -1.50 9.59
N PHE A 167 6.66 -1.51 10.05
CA PHE A 167 7.80 -2.12 9.37
C PHE A 167 7.90 -3.59 9.76
N ILE A 168 7.76 -4.49 8.79
CA ILE A 168 7.63 -5.93 9.03
C ILE A 168 8.91 -6.62 8.58
N ILE A 169 9.52 -7.39 9.48
CA ILE A 169 10.76 -8.13 9.24
C ILE A 169 10.43 -9.61 9.45
N PHE A 170 10.51 -10.38 8.37
CA PHE A 170 10.32 -11.83 8.39
C PHE A 170 11.58 -12.56 8.83
N LYS A 171 11.42 -13.79 9.32
CA LYS A 171 12.50 -14.60 9.88
C LYS A 171 13.67 -14.83 8.90
N ASN A 172 13.38 -14.89 7.60
CA ASN A 172 14.37 -15.04 6.54
C ASN A 172 14.97 -13.69 6.05
N GLY A 173 14.75 -12.60 6.78
CA GLY A 173 15.28 -11.27 6.48
C GLY A 173 14.52 -10.53 5.37
N LYS A 174 13.42 -11.07 4.83
CA LYS A 174 12.55 -10.31 3.94
C LYS A 174 11.82 -9.22 4.72
N ILE A 175 11.54 -8.11 4.04
CA ILE A 175 11.00 -6.90 4.67
C ILE A 175 9.89 -6.27 3.83
N GLY A 176 8.90 -5.71 4.51
CA GLY A 176 7.88 -4.88 3.87
C GLY A 176 7.17 -3.98 4.86
N ILE A 177 6.14 -3.29 4.37
CA ILE A 177 5.43 -2.27 5.13
C ILE A 177 3.92 -2.46 5.02
N ASN A 178 3.23 -2.32 6.14
CA ASN A 178 1.81 -2.03 6.21
C ASN A 178 1.61 -0.55 6.57
N ALA A 179 0.69 0.16 5.93
CA ALA A 179 0.49 1.59 6.16
C ALA A 179 -0.99 1.95 6.33
N GLU A 180 -1.29 2.77 7.33
CA GLU A 180 -2.61 3.36 7.54
C GLU A 180 -2.81 4.51 6.53
N HIS A 181 -3.92 4.53 5.79
CA HIS A 181 -4.03 5.37 4.59
C HIS A 181 -4.60 6.79 4.86
N SER A 182 -5.13 7.06 6.05
CA SER A 182 -5.78 8.35 6.31
C SER A 182 -4.80 9.53 6.36
N TRP A 183 -3.54 9.32 6.75
CA TRP A 183 -2.55 10.40 6.86
C TRP A 183 -1.83 10.74 5.53
N ALA A 184 -1.65 9.77 4.62
CA ALA A 184 -0.96 9.98 3.33
C ALA A 184 -1.35 8.97 2.23
N ASP A 185 -0.86 9.24 1.03
CA ASP A 185 -0.99 8.42 -0.17
C ASP A 185 0.26 7.55 -0.41
N ALA A 186 0.09 6.43 -1.12
CA ALA A 186 1.14 5.44 -1.39
C ALA A 186 2.49 6.00 -1.88
N PRO A 187 2.55 7.04 -2.75
CA PRO A 187 3.82 7.57 -3.21
C PRO A 187 4.70 8.18 -2.10
N ILE A 188 4.12 8.55 -0.95
CA ILE A 188 4.87 9.04 0.21
C ILE A 188 5.63 7.90 0.89
N MET A 189 5.00 6.72 1.01
CA MET A 189 5.64 5.51 1.53
C MET A 189 6.61 4.90 0.54
N GLY A 190 6.32 4.94 -0.76
CA GLY A 190 7.25 4.55 -1.82
C GLY A 190 8.57 5.33 -1.73
N HIS A 191 8.49 6.65 -1.51
CA HIS A 191 9.68 7.47 -1.28
C HIS A 191 10.47 7.03 -0.02
N LEU A 192 9.81 6.74 1.11
CA LEU A 192 10.55 6.21 2.28
C LEU A 192 11.31 4.93 1.92
N TRP A 193 10.61 4.01 1.24
CA TRP A 193 11.14 2.70 0.90
C TRP A 193 12.34 2.76 -0.04
N GLU A 194 12.27 3.56 -1.09
CA GLU A 194 13.36 3.79 -2.03
C GLU A 194 14.61 4.34 -1.32
N TYR A 195 14.43 5.32 -0.43
CA TYR A 195 15.53 5.89 0.35
C TYR A 195 16.16 4.86 1.30
N VAL A 196 15.34 4.07 2.00
CA VAL A 196 15.81 3.04 2.94
C VAL A 196 16.62 1.98 2.21
N MET A 197 16.11 1.44 1.11
CA MET A 197 16.82 0.43 0.31
C MET A 197 18.17 0.96 -0.20
N ALA A 198 18.21 2.18 -0.74
CA ALA A 198 19.45 2.74 -1.24
C ALA A 198 20.47 2.99 -0.11
N THR A 199 20.01 3.49 1.03
CA THR A 199 20.88 3.84 2.16
C THR A 199 21.45 2.58 2.83
N ASP A 200 20.62 1.58 3.06
CA ASP A 200 21.00 0.32 3.68
C ASP A 200 22.15 -0.35 2.89
N SER A 201 21.96 -0.52 1.59
CA SER A 201 22.85 -1.33 0.76
C SER A 201 24.10 -0.57 0.29
N PHE A 202 23.99 0.73 0.00
CA PHE A 202 25.09 1.50 -0.60
C PHE A 202 25.81 2.45 0.37
N GLN A 203 25.26 2.70 1.57
CA GLN A 203 25.88 3.62 2.53
C GLN A 203 26.22 2.96 3.86
N LEU A 204 25.28 2.22 4.46
CA LEU A 204 25.48 1.58 5.76
C LEU A 204 26.28 0.28 5.59
N GLY A 205 25.70 -0.69 4.88
CA GLY A 205 26.28 -2.00 4.61
C GLY A 205 26.57 -2.83 5.86
N TYR A 206 27.11 -4.03 5.62
CA TYR A 206 27.32 -5.06 6.64
C TYR A 206 28.78 -5.53 6.65
N THR A 207 29.21 -6.15 7.74
CA THR A 207 30.48 -6.88 7.85
C THR A 207 30.37 -8.25 7.16
N GLU A 208 31.50 -8.94 6.97
CA GLU A 208 31.53 -10.26 6.29
C GLU A 208 30.72 -11.35 7.02
N ASP A 209 30.58 -11.23 8.34
CA ASP A 209 29.79 -12.11 9.20
C ASP A 209 28.30 -11.69 9.31
N GLY A 210 27.87 -10.69 8.53
CA GLY A 210 26.47 -10.28 8.42
C GLY A 210 25.99 -9.29 9.47
N HIS A 211 26.89 -8.77 10.32
CA HIS A 211 26.55 -7.75 11.31
C HIS A 211 26.50 -6.34 10.71
N CYS A 212 25.75 -5.44 11.36
CA CYS A 212 25.82 -4.02 11.03
C CYS A 212 27.23 -3.48 11.32
N LYS A 213 27.76 -2.63 10.45
CA LYS A 213 29.06 -1.99 10.69
C LYS A 213 29.03 -1.08 11.91
N GLY A 214 30.16 -1.05 12.64
CA GLY A 214 30.36 -0.24 13.85
C GLY A 214 30.50 -1.11 15.10
N ASP A 215 30.54 -0.45 16.26
CA ASP A 215 30.72 -1.11 17.57
C ASP A 215 29.40 -1.14 18.37
N THR A 216 29.28 -2.13 19.25
CA THR A 216 28.22 -2.15 20.26
C THR A 216 28.49 -1.13 21.36
N ASN A 217 27.45 -0.77 22.12
CA ASN A 217 27.58 0.19 23.20
C ASN A 217 26.85 -0.32 24.44
N PRO A 218 27.56 -0.71 25.52
CA PRO A 218 26.91 -1.27 26.71
C PRO A 218 26.08 -0.24 27.49
N ASN A 219 26.30 1.07 27.27
CA ASN A 219 25.63 2.13 28.03
C ASN A 219 24.25 2.51 27.48
N ILE A 220 23.86 1.99 26.30
CA ILE A 220 22.53 2.25 25.75
C ILE A 220 21.44 1.57 26.59
N PRO A 221 20.34 2.26 26.91
CA PRO A 221 19.24 1.68 27.68
C PRO A 221 18.69 0.40 27.06
N TYR A 222 18.35 -0.58 27.89
CA TYR A 222 17.72 -1.81 27.42
C TYR A 222 16.31 -1.53 26.87
N PRO A 223 15.81 -2.37 25.93
CA PRO A 223 14.42 -2.29 25.49
C PRO A 223 13.50 -2.42 26.71
N THR A 224 12.50 -1.55 26.82
CA THR A 224 11.55 -1.62 27.94
C THR A 224 10.36 -2.48 27.54
N ARG A 225 10.20 -3.62 28.22
CA ARG A 225 9.04 -4.49 28.08
C ARG A 225 7.76 -3.77 28.51
N LEU A 226 6.82 -3.58 27.59
CA LEU A 226 5.52 -2.97 27.92
C LEU A 226 4.72 -3.91 28.85
N GLN A 227 3.89 -3.33 29.71
CA GLN A 227 3.17 -4.07 30.74
C GLN A 227 1.68 -3.79 30.62
N TRP A 228 0.89 -4.83 30.77
CA TRP A 228 -0.55 -4.82 30.60
C TRP A 228 -1.25 -5.48 31.77
N ASP A 229 -2.49 -5.06 31.98
CA ASP A 229 -3.45 -5.59 32.93
C ASP A 229 -4.76 -5.76 32.15
N ILE A 230 -4.89 -6.87 31.44
CA ILE A 230 -5.99 -7.12 30.48
C ILE A 230 -6.99 -8.07 31.16
N PRO A 231 -8.10 -7.56 31.72
CA PRO A 231 -9.09 -8.39 32.39
C PRO A 231 -9.80 -9.32 31.38
N GLU A 232 -10.42 -10.39 31.87
CA GLU A 232 -11.06 -11.42 31.03
C GLU A 232 -12.07 -10.83 30.04
N GLU A 233 -12.86 -9.84 30.46
CA GLU A 233 -13.84 -9.16 29.61
C GLU A 233 -13.17 -8.42 28.45
N CYS A 234 -11.96 -7.88 28.64
CA CYS A 234 -11.20 -7.29 27.55
C CYS A 234 -10.62 -8.36 26.61
N GLN A 235 -10.24 -9.52 27.15
CA GLN A 235 -9.74 -10.65 26.35
C GLN A 235 -10.84 -11.20 25.42
N GLU A 236 -12.09 -11.26 25.88
CA GLU A 236 -13.24 -11.64 25.03
C GLU A 236 -13.42 -10.69 23.83
N VAL A 237 -13.25 -9.38 24.04
CA VAL A 237 -13.32 -8.39 22.96
C VAL A 237 -12.16 -8.56 21.97
N ILE A 238 -10.96 -8.89 22.46
CA ILE A 238 -9.79 -9.20 21.63
C ILE A 238 -10.08 -10.42 20.75
N GLU A 239 -10.57 -11.52 21.30
CA GLU A 239 -10.88 -12.74 20.54
C GLU A 239 -12.03 -12.54 19.54
N THR A 240 -13.04 -11.74 19.91
CA THR A 240 -14.13 -11.37 19.00
C THR A 240 -13.61 -10.56 17.83
N SER A 241 -12.77 -9.55 18.11
CA SER A 241 -12.15 -8.70 17.08
C SER A 241 -11.25 -9.52 16.16
N LEU A 242 -10.47 -10.45 16.72
CA LEU A 242 -9.63 -11.38 15.96
C LEU A 242 -10.49 -12.28 15.06
N SER A 243 -11.60 -12.80 15.57
CA SER A 243 -12.52 -13.63 14.78
C SER A 243 -13.08 -12.87 13.59
N SER A 244 -13.55 -11.64 13.79
CA SER A 244 -14.02 -10.76 12.70
C SER A 244 -12.92 -10.41 11.71
N ALA A 245 -11.72 -10.05 12.19
CA ALA A 245 -10.59 -9.73 11.33
C ALA A 245 -10.14 -10.93 10.49
N ASN A 246 -10.14 -12.14 11.05
CA ASN A 246 -9.84 -13.36 10.30
C ASN A 246 -10.88 -13.66 9.22
N LEU A 247 -12.17 -13.43 9.47
CA LEU A 247 -13.19 -13.57 8.43
C LEU A 247 -12.91 -12.63 7.25
N LEU A 248 -12.56 -11.37 7.53
CA LEU A 248 -12.20 -10.40 6.50
C LEU A 248 -10.92 -10.80 5.74
N ALA A 249 -9.86 -11.14 6.46
CA ALA A 249 -8.58 -11.52 5.86
C ALA A 249 -8.66 -12.78 5.01
N ASN A 250 -9.40 -13.80 5.49
CA ASN A 250 -9.57 -15.06 4.77
C ASN A 250 -10.43 -14.91 3.52
N ASP A 251 -11.26 -13.88 3.42
CA ASP A 251 -12.08 -13.59 2.24
C ASP A 251 -11.31 -12.83 1.14
N VAL A 252 -10.12 -12.30 1.41
CA VAL A 252 -9.30 -11.61 0.40
C VAL A 252 -8.64 -12.63 -0.51
N ASP A 253 -8.96 -12.59 -1.80
CA ASP A 253 -8.16 -13.19 -2.86
C ASP A 253 -7.08 -12.19 -3.31
N PHE A 254 -5.90 -12.68 -3.66
CA PHE A 254 -4.77 -11.84 -4.03
C PHE A 254 -3.89 -12.54 -5.06
N HIS A 255 -3.48 -11.80 -6.08
CA HIS A 255 -2.54 -12.25 -7.10
C HIS A 255 -1.51 -11.14 -7.40
N SER A 256 -0.26 -11.37 -7.03
CA SER A 256 0.87 -10.46 -7.23
C SER A 256 1.89 -11.09 -8.17
N PHE A 257 2.27 -10.37 -9.23
CA PHE A 257 3.24 -10.90 -10.17
C PHE A 257 4.12 -9.86 -10.86
N PRO A 258 5.35 -10.24 -11.22
CA PRO A 258 6.17 -9.48 -12.15
C PRO A 258 5.76 -9.77 -13.60
N PHE A 259 5.64 -8.70 -14.39
CA PHE A 259 5.53 -8.73 -15.84
C PHE A 259 6.87 -8.28 -16.43
N ARG A 260 7.60 -9.24 -17.02
CA ARG A 260 8.96 -9.04 -17.56
C ARG A 260 9.04 -9.11 -19.08
N THR A 261 7.90 -9.24 -19.76
CA THR A 261 7.87 -9.33 -21.23
C THR A 261 8.30 -8.01 -21.86
N PHE A 262 7.89 -6.89 -21.27
CA PHE A 262 8.34 -5.54 -21.57
C PHE A 262 7.96 -4.60 -20.43
N GLY A 263 8.48 -3.38 -20.45
CA GLY A 263 8.14 -2.33 -19.48
C GLY A 263 7.92 -0.98 -20.14
N LYS A 264 8.12 0.09 -19.34
CA LYS A 264 7.90 1.47 -19.80
C LYS A 264 8.76 1.85 -21.01
N GLY A 265 9.92 1.22 -21.19
CA GLY A 265 10.84 1.53 -22.28
C GLY A 265 10.27 1.19 -23.66
N LEU A 266 9.68 0.00 -23.81
CA LEU A 266 9.01 -0.38 -25.05
C LEU A 266 7.73 0.44 -25.26
N ILE A 267 6.93 0.64 -24.21
CA ILE A 267 5.69 1.43 -24.32
C ILE A 267 5.97 2.87 -24.79
N LYS A 268 7.05 3.48 -24.32
CA LYS A 268 7.46 4.82 -24.78
C LYS A 268 7.85 4.86 -26.26
N LYS A 269 8.40 3.77 -26.84
CA LYS A 269 8.68 3.68 -28.29
C LYS A 269 7.41 3.68 -29.12
N CYS A 270 6.29 3.21 -28.57
CA CYS A 270 4.96 3.34 -29.16
C CYS A 270 4.41 4.78 -29.16
N LYS A 271 5.13 5.74 -28.55
CA LYS A 271 4.70 7.13 -28.30
C LYS A 271 3.45 7.22 -27.43
N THR A 272 3.34 6.30 -26.48
CA THR A 272 2.21 6.18 -25.55
C THR A 272 2.68 6.40 -24.12
N SER A 273 1.84 7.02 -23.29
CA SER A 273 2.10 7.09 -21.85
C SER A 273 2.08 5.68 -21.25
N PRO A 274 3.12 5.24 -20.51
CA PRO A 274 3.13 3.94 -19.84
C PRO A 274 1.91 3.70 -18.94
N ASP A 275 1.47 4.75 -18.25
CA ASP A 275 0.32 4.70 -17.36
C ASP A 275 -1.00 4.51 -18.14
N ALA A 276 -1.23 5.32 -19.18
CA ALA A 276 -2.40 5.16 -20.05
C ALA A 276 -2.44 3.78 -20.74
N PHE A 277 -1.28 3.24 -21.11
CA PHE A 277 -1.19 1.89 -21.68
C PHE A 277 -1.71 0.85 -20.68
N VAL A 278 -1.19 0.87 -19.45
CA VAL A 278 -1.61 -0.07 -18.39
C VAL A 278 -3.10 0.10 -18.07
N GLN A 279 -3.60 1.33 -17.95
CA GLN A 279 -5.01 1.61 -17.69
C GLN A 279 -5.93 1.06 -18.79
N LEU A 280 -5.56 1.19 -20.07
CA LEU A 280 -6.32 0.62 -21.17
C LEU A 280 -6.21 -0.91 -21.24
N SER A 281 -5.07 -1.49 -20.86
CA SER A 281 -4.94 -2.93 -20.69
C SER A 281 -5.84 -3.46 -19.57
N LEU A 282 -5.98 -2.71 -18.46
CA LEU A 282 -6.90 -3.04 -17.37
C LEU A 282 -8.37 -2.96 -17.83
N GLN A 283 -8.74 -1.97 -18.65
CA GLN A 283 -10.09 -1.91 -19.24
C GLN A 283 -10.38 -3.12 -20.13
N LEU A 284 -9.43 -3.52 -20.97
CA LEU A 284 -9.57 -4.70 -21.83
C LEU A 284 -9.64 -5.99 -21.00
N ALA A 285 -8.76 -6.15 -20.02
CA ALA A 285 -8.73 -7.31 -19.13
C ALA A 285 -10.04 -7.45 -18.35
N HIS A 286 -10.54 -6.36 -17.78
CA HIS A 286 -11.81 -6.35 -17.07
C HIS A 286 -12.99 -6.74 -17.96
N TYR A 287 -13.05 -6.23 -19.19
CA TYR A 287 -14.13 -6.60 -20.10
C TYR A 287 -14.05 -8.07 -20.54
N LYS A 288 -12.83 -8.60 -20.79
CA LYS A 288 -12.62 -10.03 -21.04
C LYS A 288 -13.09 -10.90 -19.87
N ASP A 289 -12.85 -10.41 -18.65
CA ASP A 289 -13.15 -11.14 -17.41
C ASP A 289 -14.63 -11.12 -17.04
N MET A 290 -15.25 -9.94 -17.09
CA MET A 290 -16.60 -9.68 -16.56
C MET A 290 -17.68 -9.56 -17.63
N GLY A 291 -17.29 -9.43 -18.91
CA GLY A 291 -18.22 -9.23 -20.04
C GLY A 291 -19.00 -7.90 -20.02
N LYS A 292 -18.66 -6.99 -19.10
CA LYS A 292 -19.33 -5.70 -18.89
C LYS A 292 -18.33 -4.60 -18.57
N PHE A 293 -18.70 -3.37 -18.90
CA PHE A 293 -17.98 -2.18 -18.44
C PHE A 293 -18.40 -1.83 -17.01
N SER A 294 -17.51 -1.21 -16.26
CA SER A 294 -17.79 -0.77 -14.90
C SER A 294 -17.00 0.49 -14.57
N LEU A 295 -17.50 1.26 -13.61
CA LEU A 295 -16.77 2.43 -13.13
C LEU A 295 -15.37 2.03 -12.67
N THR A 296 -14.38 2.71 -13.24
CA THR A 296 -12.97 2.51 -12.90
C THR A 296 -12.43 3.74 -12.22
N TYR A 297 -11.95 3.57 -10.99
CA TYR A 297 -11.24 4.58 -10.24
C TYR A 297 -9.75 4.46 -10.52
N GLU A 298 -9.09 5.57 -10.80
CA GLU A 298 -7.64 5.70 -10.75
C GLU A 298 -7.25 6.88 -9.86
N ALA A 299 -6.32 6.66 -8.94
CA ALA A 299 -5.79 7.72 -8.10
C ALA A 299 -4.87 8.66 -8.89
N SER A 300 -5.18 9.95 -8.93
CA SER A 300 -4.29 11.00 -9.44
C SER A 300 -3.91 11.96 -8.31
N MET A 301 -2.63 12.24 -8.15
CA MET A 301 -2.17 13.16 -7.10
C MET A 301 -2.54 14.61 -7.42
N THR A 302 -3.00 15.36 -6.42
CA THR A 302 -3.29 16.81 -6.53
C THR A 302 -2.27 17.66 -5.79
N ARG A 303 -1.05 17.14 -5.61
CA ARG A 303 0.03 17.78 -4.84
C ARG A 303 0.59 19.07 -5.47
N LEU A 304 0.10 19.49 -6.64
CA LEU A 304 0.31 20.85 -7.15
C LEU A 304 -0.34 21.92 -6.25
N PHE A 305 -1.33 21.52 -5.44
CA PHE A 305 -2.03 22.39 -4.50
C PHE A 305 -1.53 22.14 -3.07
N ARG A 306 -1.63 23.18 -2.23
CA ARG A 306 -1.36 23.08 -0.79
C ARG A 306 -2.26 21.99 -0.19
N GLU A 307 -1.64 21.08 0.57
CA GLU A 307 -2.32 19.94 1.23
C GLU A 307 -3.07 19.00 0.25
N GLY A 308 -2.76 19.08 -1.05
CA GLY A 308 -3.32 18.18 -2.06
C GLY A 308 -3.01 16.71 -1.77
N ARG A 309 -4.07 15.89 -1.85
CA ARG A 309 -4.04 14.43 -1.75
C ARG A 309 -4.31 13.85 -3.14
N THR A 310 -5.56 13.49 -3.41
CA THR A 310 -5.96 12.79 -4.63
C THR A 310 -7.21 13.38 -5.27
N GLU A 311 -7.31 13.20 -6.58
CA GLU A 311 -8.52 13.27 -7.40
C GLU A 311 -8.69 11.93 -8.13
N THR A 312 -9.90 11.66 -8.64
CA THR A 312 -10.22 10.47 -9.42
C THR A 312 -10.02 10.72 -10.91
N VAL A 313 -9.33 9.81 -11.58
CA VAL A 313 -9.40 9.64 -13.04
C VAL A 313 -10.37 8.50 -13.34
N ARG A 314 -11.38 8.77 -14.16
CA ARG A 314 -12.38 7.78 -14.57
C ARG A 314 -11.92 7.08 -15.84
N SER A 315 -11.17 5.99 -15.69
CA SER A 315 -10.52 5.30 -16.83
C SER A 315 -11.51 4.65 -17.81
N CYS A 316 -12.72 4.28 -17.34
CA CYS A 316 -13.80 3.77 -18.17
C CYS A 316 -14.52 4.94 -18.88
N THR A 317 -14.03 5.30 -20.05
CA THR A 317 -14.55 6.35 -20.93
C THR A 317 -15.23 5.77 -22.16
N THR A 318 -16.01 6.55 -22.89
CA THR A 318 -16.55 6.12 -24.20
C THR A 318 -15.43 5.70 -25.15
N GLU A 319 -14.31 6.42 -25.16
CA GLU A 319 -13.15 6.13 -25.99
C GLU A 319 -12.49 4.81 -25.60
N SER A 320 -12.30 4.52 -24.31
CA SER A 320 -11.77 3.23 -23.86
C SER A 320 -12.74 2.09 -24.16
N CYS A 321 -14.05 2.29 -23.98
CA CYS A 321 -15.06 1.28 -24.32
C CYS A 321 -15.04 0.96 -25.83
N ASN A 322 -14.98 1.96 -26.69
CA ASN A 322 -14.90 1.77 -28.14
C ASN A 322 -13.64 0.99 -28.54
N PHE A 323 -12.49 1.31 -27.93
CA PHE A 323 -11.25 0.57 -28.12
C PHE A 323 -11.40 -0.89 -27.68
N VAL A 324 -11.93 -1.14 -26.48
CA VAL A 324 -12.11 -2.49 -25.94
C VAL A 324 -13.06 -3.32 -26.82
N LEU A 325 -14.20 -2.75 -27.23
CA LEU A 325 -15.14 -3.43 -28.13
C LEU A 325 -14.47 -3.79 -29.47
N ALA A 326 -13.65 -2.88 -30.03
CA ALA A 326 -12.91 -3.18 -31.25
C ALA A 326 -11.85 -4.28 -31.05
N MET A 327 -11.21 -4.36 -29.88
CA MET A 327 -10.30 -5.46 -29.57
C MET A 327 -11.02 -6.81 -29.56
N MET A 328 -12.24 -6.85 -29.03
CA MET A 328 -13.08 -8.05 -28.94
C MET A 328 -13.74 -8.46 -30.27
N ASP A 329 -13.80 -7.55 -31.24
CA ASP A 329 -14.40 -7.81 -32.56
C ASP A 329 -13.35 -8.42 -33.53
N PRO A 330 -13.55 -9.66 -34.01
CA PRO A 330 -12.64 -10.30 -34.96
C PRO A 330 -12.70 -9.69 -36.36
N THR A 331 -13.72 -8.89 -36.67
CA THR A 331 -13.87 -8.24 -37.99
C THR A 331 -13.08 -6.93 -38.10
N GLN A 332 -12.64 -6.36 -36.98
CA GLN A 332 -11.83 -5.14 -36.98
C GLN A 332 -10.38 -5.43 -37.35
N THR A 333 -9.80 -4.58 -38.20
CA THR A 333 -8.39 -4.68 -38.56
C THR A 333 -7.48 -4.19 -37.43
N ALA A 334 -6.21 -4.64 -37.42
CA ALA A 334 -5.21 -4.16 -36.47
C ALA A 334 -5.04 -2.62 -36.53
N GLU A 335 -5.17 -2.04 -37.71
CA GLU A 335 -5.05 -0.60 -37.93
C GLU A 335 -6.23 0.19 -37.32
N GLN A 336 -7.45 -0.35 -37.41
CA GLN A 336 -8.63 0.20 -36.73
C GLN A 336 -8.49 0.12 -35.21
N LYS A 337 -8.09 -1.05 -34.69
CA LYS A 337 -7.83 -1.26 -33.25
C LYS A 337 -6.78 -0.28 -32.73
N LEU A 338 -5.67 -0.12 -33.45
CA LEU A 338 -4.59 0.81 -33.10
C LEU A 338 -5.05 2.27 -33.10
N LYS A 339 -5.88 2.67 -34.08
CA LYS A 339 -6.44 4.02 -34.13
C LYS A 339 -7.29 4.32 -32.89
N LEU A 340 -8.16 3.39 -32.50
CA LEU A 340 -9.00 3.54 -31.32
C LEU A 340 -8.19 3.53 -30.03
N PHE A 341 -7.15 2.69 -29.95
CA PHE A 341 -6.22 2.69 -28.82
C PHE A 341 -5.58 4.07 -28.62
N LYS A 342 -5.09 4.70 -29.69
CA LYS A 342 -4.47 6.04 -29.61
C LYS A 342 -5.45 7.10 -29.11
N ILE A 343 -6.68 7.09 -29.61
CA ILE A 343 -7.74 8.01 -29.17
C ILE A 343 -8.03 7.81 -27.67
N ALA A 344 -8.20 6.56 -27.24
CA ALA A 344 -8.45 6.24 -25.83
C ALA A 344 -7.26 6.65 -24.92
N SER A 345 -6.03 6.45 -25.39
CA SER A 345 -4.82 6.83 -24.65
C SER A 345 -4.70 8.34 -24.51
N GLU A 346 -4.96 9.10 -25.57
CA GLU A 346 -4.94 10.57 -25.53
C GLU A 346 -6.03 11.12 -24.60
N LYS A 347 -7.22 10.51 -24.63
CA LYS A 347 -8.32 10.83 -23.71
C LYS A 347 -7.92 10.59 -22.25
N HIS A 348 -7.36 9.43 -21.94
CA HIS A 348 -6.89 9.11 -20.59
C HIS A 348 -5.86 10.13 -20.10
N GLN A 349 -4.86 10.46 -20.92
CA GLN A 349 -3.84 11.47 -20.58
C GLN A 349 -4.42 12.88 -20.40
N LEU A 350 -5.46 13.24 -21.14
CA LEU A 350 -6.19 14.48 -20.90
C LEU A 350 -6.86 14.46 -19.52
N LEU A 351 -7.59 13.39 -19.18
CA LEU A 351 -8.26 13.26 -17.89
C LEU A 351 -7.27 13.28 -16.73
N TYR A 352 -6.14 12.60 -16.84
CA TYR A 352 -5.11 12.61 -15.82
C TYR A 352 -4.55 14.01 -15.55
N ARG A 353 -4.29 14.79 -16.63
CA ARG A 353 -3.86 16.20 -16.49
C ARG A 353 -4.94 17.06 -15.84
N LEU A 354 -6.20 16.89 -16.22
CA LEU A 354 -7.32 17.62 -15.60
C LEU A 354 -7.42 17.28 -14.10
N ALA A 355 -7.38 16.01 -13.72
CA ALA A 355 -7.43 15.57 -12.33
C ALA A 355 -6.27 16.16 -11.51
N MET A 356 -5.02 16.01 -11.98
CA MET A 356 -3.82 16.52 -11.31
C MET A 356 -3.84 18.04 -11.13
N THR A 357 -4.48 18.77 -12.06
CA THR A 357 -4.63 20.24 -12.01
C THR A 357 -5.94 20.69 -11.33
N GLY A 358 -6.63 19.80 -10.62
CA GLY A 358 -7.81 20.14 -9.82
C GLY A 358 -9.08 20.38 -10.64
N ALA A 359 -9.08 19.99 -11.91
CA ALA A 359 -10.22 20.06 -12.83
C ALA A 359 -10.95 18.70 -12.97
N GLY A 360 -10.66 17.74 -12.10
CA GLY A 360 -11.50 16.55 -11.92
C GLY A 360 -12.83 16.90 -11.25
N ILE A 361 -13.77 15.95 -11.28
CA ILE A 361 -15.15 16.21 -10.82
C ILE A 361 -15.52 15.45 -9.56
N ASP A 362 -14.83 14.34 -9.24
CA ASP A 362 -15.28 13.43 -8.19
C ASP A 362 -15.17 14.05 -6.80
N ARG A 363 -14.05 14.72 -6.47
CA ARG A 363 -13.95 15.45 -5.19
C ARG A 363 -14.92 16.64 -5.12
N HIS A 364 -15.22 17.27 -6.26
CA HIS A 364 -16.22 18.35 -6.31
C HIS A 364 -17.63 17.81 -6.04
N LEU A 365 -18.05 16.71 -6.68
CA LEU A 365 -19.34 16.07 -6.42
C LEU A 365 -19.45 15.59 -4.96
N PHE A 366 -18.38 15.05 -4.39
CA PHE A 366 -18.34 14.68 -2.98
C PHE A 366 -18.50 15.90 -2.06
N CYS A 367 -17.86 17.03 -2.38
CA CYS A 367 -18.06 18.28 -1.65
C CYS A 367 -19.53 18.73 -1.67
N LEU A 368 -20.19 18.69 -2.84
CA LEU A 368 -21.61 19.02 -2.96
C LEU A 368 -22.49 18.09 -2.12
N TYR A 369 -22.14 16.81 -2.04
CA TYR A 369 -22.81 15.84 -1.16
C TYR A 369 -22.64 16.17 0.32
N VAL A 370 -21.41 16.48 0.78
CA VAL A 370 -21.17 16.88 2.17
C VAL A 370 -21.96 18.15 2.53
N VAL A 371 -21.97 19.13 1.63
CA VAL A 371 -22.75 20.37 1.80
C VAL A 371 -24.26 20.08 1.81
N SER A 372 -24.76 19.20 0.95
CA SER A 372 -26.19 18.85 0.94
C SER A 372 -26.63 18.16 2.23
N LYS A 373 -25.78 17.29 2.81
CA LYS A 373 -26.03 16.70 4.13
C LYS A 373 -26.05 17.74 5.25
N TYR A 374 -25.10 18.68 5.24
CA TYR A 374 -25.07 19.78 6.21
C TYR A 374 -26.32 20.67 6.13
N LEU A 375 -26.77 20.97 4.91
CA LEU A 375 -27.96 21.80 4.67
C LEU A 375 -29.28 21.01 4.73
N ALA A 376 -29.23 19.70 5.00
CA ALA A 376 -30.37 18.78 4.97
C ALA A 376 -31.18 18.84 3.64
N VAL A 377 -30.47 19.03 2.52
CA VAL A 377 -31.05 19.04 1.17
C VAL A 377 -30.93 17.65 0.56
N ASP A 378 -32.07 17.06 0.19
CA ASP A 378 -32.09 15.84 -0.61
C ASP A 378 -31.85 16.15 -2.09
N SER A 379 -30.97 15.39 -2.73
CA SER A 379 -30.59 15.59 -4.13
C SER A 379 -30.64 14.24 -4.84
N PRO A 380 -31.67 13.99 -5.67
CA PRO A 380 -31.76 12.78 -6.47
C PRO A 380 -30.53 12.57 -7.36
N PHE A 381 -30.00 13.66 -7.93
CA PHE A 381 -28.77 13.63 -8.73
C PHE A 381 -27.56 13.12 -7.94
N LEU A 382 -27.29 13.70 -6.76
CA LEU A 382 -26.14 13.27 -5.94
C LEU A 382 -26.29 11.83 -5.46
N LYS A 383 -27.54 11.41 -5.16
CA LYS A 383 -27.85 10.03 -4.78
C LYS A 383 -27.53 9.05 -5.91
N GLU A 384 -27.88 9.40 -7.16
CA GLU A 384 -27.62 8.58 -8.35
C GLU A 384 -26.12 8.52 -8.68
N VAL A 385 -25.45 9.66 -8.79
CA VAL A 385 -24.04 9.68 -9.26
C VAL A 385 -23.04 9.12 -8.25
N LEU A 386 -23.41 9.04 -6.98
CA LEU A 386 -22.57 8.48 -5.90
C LEU A 386 -22.98 7.05 -5.50
N SER A 387 -24.07 6.49 -6.04
CA SER A 387 -24.48 5.12 -5.71
C SER A 387 -23.75 4.04 -6.50
N GLU A 388 -23.17 4.39 -7.66
CA GLU A 388 -22.49 3.43 -8.51
C GLU A 388 -21.13 3.01 -7.92
N PRO A 389 -20.88 1.71 -7.73
CA PRO A 389 -19.65 1.22 -7.11
C PRO A 389 -18.46 1.26 -8.07
N TRP A 390 -17.28 1.54 -7.52
CA TRP A 390 -16.00 1.45 -8.21
C TRP A 390 -15.51 -0.01 -8.27
N ARG A 391 -16.10 -0.81 -9.17
CA ARG A 391 -15.75 -2.23 -9.32
C ARG A 391 -14.33 -2.49 -9.82
N LEU A 392 -13.66 -1.49 -10.37
CA LEU A 392 -12.23 -1.55 -10.63
C LEU A 392 -11.56 -0.33 -9.99
N SER A 393 -10.84 -0.54 -8.89
CA SER A 393 -10.08 0.50 -8.22
C SER A 393 -8.60 0.32 -8.50
N THR A 394 -7.97 1.35 -9.05
CA THR A 394 -6.59 1.27 -9.52
C THR A 394 -5.71 2.35 -8.91
N SER A 395 -4.43 2.02 -8.71
CA SER A 395 -3.44 2.99 -8.24
C SER A 395 -2.06 2.68 -8.80
N GLN A 396 -1.37 3.73 -9.24
CA GLN A 396 0.03 3.64 -9.58
C GLN A 396 0.87 4.15 -8.40
N THR A 397 1.93 3.43 -8.05
CA THR A 397 3.00 3.94 -7.16
C THR A 397 4.24 4.27 -7.99
N PRO A 398 4.38 5.50 -8.50
CA PRO A 398 5.53 5.86 -9.34
C PRO A 398 6.81 5.96 -8.51
N PRO A 399 7.94 5.38 -8.97
CA PRO A 399 9.24 5.61 -8.35
C PRO A 399 9.63 7.09 -8.38
N GLN A 400 10.15 7.63 -7.28
CA GLN A 400 10.45 9.07 -7.15
C GLN A 400 11.95 9.39 -7.05
N GLN A 401 12.77 8.42 -6.67
CA GLN A 401 14.19 8.58 -6.32
C GLN A 401 15.09 7.67 -7.16
N VAL A 402 14.75 7.54 -8.44
CA VAL A 402 15.47 6.70 -9.43
C VAL A 402 16.95 7.04 -9.62
N GLU A 403 17.38 8.20 -9.11
CA GLU A 403 18.76 8.70 -9.15
C GLU A 403 19.67 8.05 -8.10
N LEU A 404 19.09 7.47 -7.02
CA LEU A 404 19.85 7.05 -5.84
C LEU A 404 20.78 5.88 -6.11
N PHE A 405 20.45 5.03 -7.08
CA PHE A 405 21.28 3.91 -7.51
C PHE A 405 20.91 3.48 -8.93
N ASN A 406 21.87 2.81 -9.60
CA ASN A 406 21.63 2.28 -10.93
C ASN A 406 20.91 0.93 -10.82
N LEU A 407 19.64 0.88 -11.24
CA LEU A 407 18.79 -0.31 -11.22
C LEU A 407 19.34 -1.45 -12.09
N ASP A 408 19.90 -1.14 -13.26
CA ASP A 408 20.42 -2.17 -14.19
C ASP A 408 21.62 -2.93 -13.57
N ARG A 409 22.42 -2.24 -12.75
CA ARG A 409 23.54 -2.84 -12.01
C ARG A 409 23.11 -3.50 -10.70
N ASN A 410 21.93 -3.19 -10.20
CA ASN A 410 21.43 -3.60 -8.89
C ASN A 410 19.97 -4.09 -8.98
N PRO A 411 19.68 -5.11 -9.82
CA PRO A 411 18.32 -5.53 -10.15
C PRO A 411 17.55 -6.10 -8.94
N ASP A 412 18.27 -6.60 -7.94
CA ASP A 412 17.69 -7.16 -6.71
C ASP A 412 17.26 -6.09 -5.70
N TYR A 413 17.70 -4.84 -5.88
CA TYR A 413 17.37 -3.72 -5.02
C TYR A 413 16.16 -2.97 -5.59
N VAL A 414 15.06 -3.69 -5.78
CA VAL A 414 13.80 -3.18 -6.34
C VAL A 414 12.64 -3.52 -5.41
N SER A 415 11.75 -2.55 -5.22
CA SER A 415 10.44 -2.81 -4.61
C SER A 415 9.48 -3.40 -5.63
N SER A 416 8.75 -4.44 -5.22
CA SER A 416 7.61 -4.95 -5.99
C SER A 416 6.40 -4.01 -5.94
N GLY A 417 6.47 -2.89 -5.20
CA GLY A 417 5.34 -2.02 -4.91
C GLY A 417 4.47 -2.59 -3.78
N GLY A 418 3.25 -2.09 -3.66
CA GLY A 418 2.27 -2.59 -2.69
C GLY A 418 0.86 -2.58 -3.28
N GLY A 419 -0.04 -3.35 -2.66
CA GLY A 419 -1.44 -3.45 -3.05
C GLY A 419 -2.41 -3.11 -1.93
N PHE A 420 -3.69 -3.16 -2.25
CA PHE A 420 -4.82 -2.89 -1.36
C PHE A 420 -5.97 -3.83 -1.73
N GLY A 421 -6.91 -4.06 -0.82
CA GLY A 421 -8.13 -4.86 -1.08
C GLY A 421 -9.13 -4.14 -2.00
N PRO A 422 -10.11 -4.85 -2.58
CA PRO A 422 -11.13 -4.24 -3.43
C PRO A 422 -12.04 -3.29 -2.63
N VAL A 423 -12.53 -2.23 -3.28
CA VAL A 423 -13.44 -1.24 -2.65
C VAL A 423 -14.92 -1.58 -2.81
N ALA A 424 -15.23 -2.59 -3.62
CA ALA A 424 -16.55 -3.18 -3.80
C ALA A 424 -16.43 -4.69 -3.64
N ASP A 425 -17.44 -5.33 -3.04
CA ASP A 425 -17.41 -6.78 -2.81
C ASP A 425 -17.39 -7.58 -4.12
N ASP A 426 -17.94 -7.02 -5.19
CA ASP A 426 -18.01 -7.58 -6.53
C ASP A 426 -17.00 -6.94 -7.51
N GLY A 427 -15.86 -6.49 -6.99
CA GLY A 427 -14.85 -5.76 -7.76
C GLY A 427 -13.41 -6.17 -7.47
N TYR A 428 -12.50 -5.44 -8.10
CA TYR A 428 -11.05 -5.64 -8.04
C TYR A 428 -10.34 -4.40 -7.49
N GLY A 429 -9.31 -4.64 -6.67
CA GLY A 429 -8.28 -3.66 -6.34
C GLY A 429 -7.00 -3.97 -7.12
N VAL A 430 -6.48 -3.02 -7.90
CA VAL A 430 -5.28 -3.23 -8.71
C VAL A 430 -4.25 -2.13 -8.49
N SER A 431 -3.08 -2.50 -8.01
CA SER A 431 -1.94 -1.60 -7.90
C SER A 431 -0.83 -2.01 -8.86
N TYR A 432 -0.09 -1.05 -9.39
CA TYR A 432 1.07 -1.33 -10.23
C TYR A 432 2.21 -0.33 -10.03
N ILE A 433 3.42 -0.82 -10.31
CA ILE A 433 4.65 -0.03 -10.32
C ILE A 433 5.46 -0.36 -11.57
N LEU A 434 5.94 0.68 -12.24
CA LEU A 434 6.80 0.60 -13.42
C LEU A 434 8.25 0.74 -12.97
N VAL A 435 9.02 -0.35 -13.03
CA VAL A 435 10.40 -0.40 -12.54
C VAL A 435 11.37 -0.54 -13.72
N GLY A 436 12.44 0.26 -13.73
CA GLY A 436 13.42 0.20 -14.81
C GLY A 436 12.76 0.44 -16.17
N GLU A 437 13.26 -0.20 -17.22
CA GLU A 437 12.70 -0.09 -18.58
C GLU A 437 11.84 -1.30 -19.00
N ASP A 438 11.95 -2.41 -18.29
CA ASP A 438 11.47 -3.74 -18.71
C ASP A 438 10.62 -4.49 -17.67
N LEU A 439 10.39 -3.92 -16.49
CA LEU A 439 9.61 -4.56 -15.42
C LEU A 439 8.38 -3.75 -15.01
N ILE A 440 7.25 -4.44 -14.89
CA ILE A 440 6.03 -3.93 -14.27
C ILE A 440 5.59 -4.94 -13.22
N ASN A 441 5.39 -4.52 -11.97
CA ASN A 441 4.80 -5.38 -10.96
C ASN A 441 3.33 -5.02 -10.77
N PHE A 442 2.48 -6.03 -10.71
CA PHE A 442 1.05 -5.91 -10.47
C PHE A 442 0.68 -6.57 -9.15
N HIS A 443 -0.27 -5.96 -8.44
CA HIS A 443 -0.94 -6.50 -7.26
C HIS A 443 -2.44 -6.42 -7.51
N ILE A 444 -3.10 -7.56 -7.61
CA ILE A 444 -4.54 -7.65 -7.87
C ILE A 444 -5.18 -8.29 -6.65
N SER A 445 -6.30 -7.75 -6.19
CA SER A 445 -7.10 -8.32 -5.13
C SER A 445 -8.58 -8.35 -5.50
N SER A 446 -9.29 -9.33 -4.95
CA SER A 446 -10.74 -9.50 -5.03
C SER A 446 -11.24 -10.21 -3.78
N LYS A 447 -12.51 -10.62 -3.74
CA LYS A 447 -13.06 -11.40 -2.63
C LYS A 447 -13.41 -12.82 -3.07
N PHE A 448 -13.05 -13.82 -2.27
CA PHE A 448 -13.45 -15.21 -2.50
C PHE A 448 -14.97 -15.39 -2.41
N SER A 449 -15.65 -14.58 -1.59
CA SER A 449 -17.10 -14.57 -1.46
C SER A 449 -17.84 -14.13 -2.72
N CYS A 450 -17.17 -13.46 -3.67
CA CYS A 450 -17.76 -13.08 -4.95
C CYS A 450 -17.41 -14.10 -6.04
N PRO A 451 -18.37 -14.89 -6.55
CA PRO A 451 -18.10 -15.90 -7.58
C PRO A 451 -17.81 -15.31 -8.96
N GLU A 452 -18.10 -14.02 -9.18
CA GLU A 452 -17.77 -13.33 -10.43
C GLU A 452 -16.31 -12.93 -10.50
N THR A 453 -15.63 -12.69 -9.37
CA THR A 453 -14.25 -12.19 -9.33
C THR A 453 -13.22 -13.28 -9.06
N ASP A 454 -12.06 -13.20 -9.71
CA ASP A 454 -10.91 -14.09 -9.52
C ASP A 454 -9.62 -13.34 -9.86
N SER A 455 -8.76 -13.11 -8.85
CA SER A 455 -7.55 -12.29 -9.01
C SER A 455 -6.54 -12.92 -9.97
N HIS A 456 -6.46 -14.25 -10.02
CA HIS A 456 -5.56 -14.99 -10.91
C HIS A 456 -6.05 -14.95 -12.36
N ARG A 457 -7.34 -15.20 -12.57
CA ARG A 457 -7.98 -15.10 -13.89
C ARG A 457 -7.88 -13.68 -14.45
N PHE A 458 -8.14 -12.67 -13.64
CA PHE A 458 -7.97 -11.27 -14.02
C PHE A 458 -6.50 -10.98 -14.36
N GLY A 459 -5.55 -11.46 -13.57
CA GLY A 459 -4.12 -11.33 -13.83
C GLY A 459 -3.69 -11.94 -15.16
N LYS A 460 -4.20 -13.13 -15.49
CA LYS A 460 -3.98 -13.76 -16.80
C LYS A 460 -4.54 -12.90 -17.93
N ASN A 461 -5.79 -12.45 -17.81
CA ASN A 461 -6.43 -11.57 -18.79
C ASN A 461 -5.66 -10.26 -18.98
N LEU A 462 -5.06 -9.72 -17.92
CA LEU A 462 -4.21 -8.54 -17.97
C LEU A 462 -2.90 -8.79 -18.71
N ARG A 463 -2.20 -9.89 -18.46
CA ARG A 463 -0.99 -10.25 -19.22
C ARG A 463 -1.30 -10.38 -20.71
N GLU A 464 -2.38 -11.05 -21.05
CA GLU A 464 -2.84 -11.18 -22.44
C GLU A 464 -3.18 -9.82 -23.04
N ALA A 465 -3.95 -8.98 -22.35
CA ALA A 465 -4.29 -7.63 -22.80
C ALA A 465 -3.04 -6.77 -23.08
N MET A 466 -2.03 -6.83 -22.20
CA MET A 466 -0.75 -6.12 -22.40
C MET A 466 -0.04 -6.59 -23.69
N ILE A 467 -0.01 -7.90 -23.94
CA ILE A 467 0.62 -8.50 -25.13
C ILE A 467 -0.19 -8.19 -26.41
N ASP A 468 -1.51 -8.33 -26.36
CA ASP A 468 -2.39 -8.05 -27.49
C ASP A 468 -2.24 -6.60 -27.94
N ILE A 469 -2.20 -5.66 -26.98
CA ILE A 469 -2.07 -4.23 -27.28
C ILE A 469 -0.70 -3.91 -27.87
N ILE A 470 0.39 -4.45 -27.32
CA ILE A 470 1.72 -4.15 -27.86
C ILE A 470 1.89 -4.69 -29.29
N SER A 471 1.22 -5.80 -29.62
CA SER A 471 1.24 -6.39 -30.96
C SER A 471 0.64 -5.49 -32.04
N LEU A 472 -0.32 -4.62 -31.68
CA LEU A 472 -0.91 -3.63 -32.61
C LEU A 472 0.13 -2.66 -33.16
N PHE A 473 1.24 -2.46 -32.45
CA PHE A 473 2.34 -1.59 -32.86
C PHE A 473 3.39 -2.31 -33.71
N GLY A 474 3.18 -3.59 -34.04
CA GLY A 474 4.14 -4.41 -34.79
C GLY A 474 5.32 -4.89 -33.95
N PHE A 475 5.27 -4.74 -32.62
CA PHE A 475 6.26 -5.32 -31.72
C PHE A 475 5.84 -6.73 -31.32
N SER A 476 6.81 -7.64 -31.25
CA SER A 476 6.64 -8.97 -30.66
C SER A 476 7.23 -9.00 -29.24
N PRO A 477 6.83 -9.95 -28.38
CA PRO A 477 7.50 -10.19 -27.10
C PRO A 477 9.04 -10.36 -27.18
N ASN A 478 9.56 -10.73 -28.36
CA ASN A 478 10.99 -10.90 -28.62
C ASN A 478 11.67 -9.63 -29.18
N SER A 479 10.94 -8.54 -29.39
CA SER A 479 11.46 -7.27 -29.90
C SER A 479 12.21 -6.53 -28.78
N ARG A 480 13.40 -7.02 -28.40
CA ARG A 480 14.29 -6.38 -27.41
C ARG A 480 15.10 -5.19 -27.95
N LYS A 481 14.79 -4.70 -29.16
CA LYS A 481 15.51 -3.58 -29.80
C LYS A 481 14.57 -2.46 -30.19
#